data_AF-A0A2D1V570-F1
#
_entry.id   AF-A0A2D1V570-F1
#
_cell.length_a   1.000
_cell.length_b   1.000
_cell.length_c   1.000
_cell.angle_alpha   90.00
_cell.angle_beta   90.00
_cell.angle_gamma   90.00
#
_symmetry.space_group_name_H-M   'P 1'
#
loop_
_entity.id
_entity.type
_entity.pdbx_description
1 polymer ?
#
loop_
_entity_poly.entity_id
_entity_poly.type
_entity_poly.pdbx_seq_one_letter_code
_entity_poly.pdbx_strand_id
1 'polypeptide(L)'
;EVRKQIAKGAARGLAFLHHNCIPHIIHRDMKSSNVLLDRNMEARVSDFGMARLISALDTHLSVSTLAGTPGYVPPEYYQSFRCTAKGDVYSFGVLLLEILTRKRPTDKEEFGDSNLVGWVKLHLNQGKAMEVIDPDLKGMGPDSEFIRYLQITM
;
A
#
# COMPACT_ATOMS: atom_id res chain seq x y z
N GLU A 1 -0.58 -11.25 15.22
CA GLU A 1 -1.36 -10.12 15.79
C GLU A 1 -0.81 -8.72 15.49
N VAL A 2 0.41 -8.37 15.88
CA VAL A 2 0.96 -6.99 15.73
C VAL A 2 0.91 -6.46 14.29
N ARG A 3 1.35 -7.23 13.30
CA ARG A 3 1.32 -6.81 11.88
C ARG A 3 -0.09 -6.46 11.38
N LYS A 4 -1.11 -7.21 11.85
CA LYS A 4 -2.53 -6.98 11.53
C LYS A 4 -3.03 -5.69 12.19
N GLN A 5 -2.58 -5.38 13.41
CA GLN A 5 -2.89 -4.13 14.09
C GLN A 5 -2.28 -2.92 13.37
N ILE A 6 -1.02 -3.02 12.94
CA ILE A 6 -0.34 -1.97 12.17
C ILE A 6 -1.08 -1.69 10.86
N ALA A 7 -1.39 -2.75 10.09
CA ALA A 7 -2.18 -2.65 8.85
C ALA A 7 -3.53 -1.95 9.07
N LYS A 8 -4.26 -2.33 10.14
CA LYS A 8 -5.53 -1.68 10.50
C LYS A 8 -5.35 -0.21 10.88
N GLY A 9 -4.32 0.13 11.65
CA GLY A 9 -4.04 1.51 12.05
C GLY A 9 -3.69 2.40 10.86
N ALA A 10 -2.84 1.90 9.96
CA ALA A 10 -2.52 2.58 8.70
C ALA A 10 -3.76 2.78 7.82
N ALA A 11 -4.61 1.76 7.69
CA ALA A 11 -5.88 1.86 6.95
C ALA A 11 -6.81 2.93 7.56
N ARG A 12 -6.92 2.99 8.89
CA ARG A 12 -7.72 4.00 9.59
C ARG A 12 -7.17 5.41 9.35
N GLY A 13 -5.85 5.58 9.44
CA GLY A 13 -5.21 6.86 9.15
C GLY A 13 -5.50 7.32 7.72
N LEU A 14 -5.35 6.43 6.74
CA LEU A 14 -5.62 6.76 5.34
C LEU A 14 -7.11 7.05 5.08
N ALA A 15 -8.00 6.25 5.66
CA ALA A 15 -9.45 6.47 5.58
C ALA A 15 -9.86 7.82 6.19
N PHE A 16 -9.23 8.23 7.29
CA PHE A 16 -9.48 9.53 7.91
C PHE A 16 -9.14 10.68 6.95
N LEU A 17 -8.02 10.60 6.23
CA LEU A 17 -7.62 11.59 5.23
C LEU A 17 -8.63 11.69 4.08
N HIS A 18 -9.14 10.55 3.61
CA HIS A 18 -10.01 10.47 2.43
C HIS A 18 -11.48 10.79 2.73
N HIS A 19 -11.94 10.59 3.96
CA HIS A 19 -13.37 10.64 4.28
C HIS A 19 -13.75 11.58 5.42
N ASN A 20 -12.82 11.88 6.34
CA ASN A 20 -13.11 12.70 7.53
C ASN A 20 -12.51 14.11 7.46
N CYS A 21 -11.44 14.31 6.69
CA CYS A 21 -10.90 15.65 6.44
C CYS A 21 -11.78 16.43 5.44
N ILE A 22 -12.00 17.72 5.70
CA ILE A 22 -12.69 18.64 4.77
C ILE A 22 -11.80 19.89 4.59
N PRO A 23 -11.26 20.15 3.39
CA PRO A 23 -11.30 19.30 2.19
C PRO A 23 -10.59 17.94 2.40
N HIS A 24 -10.92 16.95 1.57
CA HIS A 24 -10.27 15.63 1.63
C HIS A 24 -8.78 15.76 1.30
N ILE A 25 -7.96 14.85 1.82
CA ILE A 25 -6.51 14.88 1.66
C ILE A 25 -6.06 13.64 0.90
N ILE A 26 -5.40 13.81 -0.25
CA ILE A 26 -4.67 12.73 -0.94
C ILE A 26 -3.22 12.80 -0.48
N HIS A 27 -2.71 11.72 0.11
CA HIS A 27 -1.37 11.66 0.69
C HIS A 27 -0.27 11.63 -0.37
N ARG A 28 -0.46 10.86 -1.44
CA ARG A 28 0.45 10.67 -2.60
C ARG A 28 1.80 10.00 -2.33
N ASP A 29 2.10 9.62 -1.09
CA ASP A 29 3.34 8.93 -0.73
C ASP A 29 3.13 7.95 0.42
N MET A 30 2.04 7.18 0.34
CA MET A 30 1.72 6.15 1.31
C MET A 30 2.70 4.97 1.16
N LYS A 31 3.53 4.73 2.18
CA LYS A 31 4.56 3.67 2.17
C LYS A 31 4.92 3.24 3.59
N SER A 32 5.61 2.10 3.73
CA SER A 32 5.95 1.52 5.03
C SER A 32 6.77 2.48 5.91
N SER A 33 7.73 3.22 5.37
CA SER A 33 8.52 4.20 6.12
C SER A 33 7.77 5.46 6.55
N ASN A 34 6.59 5.71 5.98
CA ASN A 34 5.70 6.82 6.37
C ASN A 34 4.61 6.37 7.35
N VAL A 35 4.59 5.10 7.75
CA VAL A 35 3.77 4.57 8.84
C VAL A 35 4.63 4.40 10.08
N LEU A 36 4.60 5.40 10.95
CA LEU A 36 5.35 5.39 12.20
C LEU A 36 4.62 4.54 13.24
N LEU A 37 5.37 3.94 14.15
CA LEU A 37 4.84 3.19 15.29
C LEU A 37 5.15 3.94 16.57
N ASP A 38 4.14 4.15 17.41
CA ASP A 38 4.37 4.69 18.74
C ASP A 38 4.73 3.60 19.76
N ARG A 39 4.84 3.99 21.04
CA ARG A 39 5.25 3.08 22.13
C ARG A 39 4.29 1.90 22.34
N ASN A 40 3.06 1.99 21.83
CA ASN A 40 2.04 0.95 21.95
C ASN A 40 1.90 0.12 20.65
N MET A 41 2.84 0.27 19.70
CA MET A 41 2.77 -0.33 18.37
C MET A 41 1.55 0.13 17.55
N GLU A 42 1.00 1.31 17.87
CA GLU A 42 -0.07 1.92 17.08
C GLU A 42 0.52 2.66 15.87
N ALA A 43 -0.05 2.37 14.71
CA ALA A 43 0.37 2.97 13.45
C ALA A 43 -0.15 4.41 13.30
N ARG A 44 0.75 5.32 12.91
CA ARG A 44 0.49 6.73 12.64
C ARG A 44 0.99 7.09 11.24
N VAL A 45 0.09 7.55 10.39
CA VAL A 45 0.43 8.05 9.05
C VAL A 45 1.15 9.40 9.19
N SER A 46 2.25 9.57 8.45
CA SER A 46 3.16 10.72 8.54
C SER A 46 3.65 11.15 7.15
N ASP A 47 4.42 12.24 7.10
CA ASP A 47 4.99 12.81 5.88
C ASP A 47 3.98 13.27 4.82
N PHE A 48 3.37 14.43 5.10
CA PHE A 48 2.41 15.08 4.21
C PHE A 48 3.07 16.02 3.19
N GLY A 49 4.39 15.94 2.98
CA GLY A 49 5.10 16.87 2.09
C GLY A 49 4.61 16.82 0.63
N MET A 50 4.04 15.68 0.23
CA MET A 50 3.50 15.45 -1.11
C MET A 50 1.98 15.57 -1.17
N ALA A 51 1.32 15.73 -0.02
CA ALA A 51 -0.13 15.67 0.09
C ALA A 51 -0.82 16.83 -0.64
N ARG A 52 -2.07 16.61 -1.07
CA ARG A 52 -2.89 17.59 -1.77
C ARG A 52 -4.32 17.60 -1.23
N LEU A 53 -4.91 18.78 -1.15
CA LEU A 53 -6.31 18.97 -0.79
C LEU A 53 -7.17 18.80 -2.04
N ILE A 54 -8.22 17.97 -1.95
CA ILE A 54 -9.20 17.75 -3.01
C ILE A 54 -10.61 18.06 -2.49
N SER A 55 -11.42 18.72 -3.30
CA SER A 55 -12.85 18.91 -2.99
C SER A 55 -13.54 17.55 -2.92
N ALA A 56 -14.53 17.40 -2.04
CA ALA A 56 -15.36 16.19 -2.00
C ALA A 56 -16.15 15.95 -3.31
N LEU A 57 -16.28 16.99 -4.15
CA LEU A 57 -16.94 16.91 -5.46
C LEU A 57 -16.00 16.45 -6.58
N ASP A 58 -14.69 16.52 -6.36
CA ASP A 58 -13.69 16.19 -7.37
C ASP A 58 -13.25 14.73 -7.25
N THR A 59 -13.13 14.05 -8.38
CA THR A 59 -12.67 12.65 -8.42
C THR A 59 -11.14 12.53 -8.50
N HIS A 60 -10.47 13.60 -8.94
CA HIS A 60 -9.04 13.65 -9.14
C HIS A 60 -8.50 15.08 -9.07
N LEU A 61 -7.20 15.20 -8.85
CA LEU A 61 -6.45 16.43 -9.06
C LEU A 61 -5.41 16.24 -10.16
N SER A 62 -5.41 17.14 -11.13
CA SER A 62 -4.33 17.22 -12.10
C SER A 62 -3.09 17.81 -11.44
N VAL A 63 -1.94 17.15 -11.58
CA VAL A 63 -0.66 17.59 -11.03
C VAL A 63 0.34 17.87 -12.14
N SER A 64 1.19 18.87 -11.97
CA SER A 64 2.24 19.20 -12.93
C SER A 64 3.47 18.29 -12.84
N THR A 65 3.58 17.53 -11.74
CA THR A 65 4.73 16.67 -11.44
C THR A 65 4.27 15.31 -10.96
N LEU A 66 4.86 14.27 -11.56
CA LEU A 66 4.78 12.92 -11.02
C LEU A 66 5.55 12.90 -9.70
N ALA A 67 4.89 12.39 -8.66
CA ALA A 67 5.41 12.45 -7.32
C ALA A 67 4.94 11.20 -6.56
N GLY A 68 5.85 10.58 -5.81
CA GLY A 68 5.64 9.37 -5.01
C GLY A 68 6.89 8.49 -5.02
N THR A 69 6.92 7.46 -4.18
CA THR A 69 8.07 6.56 -4.05
C THR A 69 8.02 5.39 -5.05
N PRO A 70 9.10 5.09 -5.82
CA PRO A 70 9.15 3.94 -6.72
C PRO A 70 8.72 2.63 -6.04
N GLY A 71 7.92 1.82 -6.75
CA GLY A 71 7.32 0.60 -6.23
C GLY A 71 5.95 0.80 -5.55
N TYR A 72 5.63 2.02 -5.10
CA TYR A 72 4.32 2.37 -4.53
C TYR A 72 3.47 3.21 -5.47
N VAL A 73 4.07 3.85 -6.48
CA VAL A 73 3.36 4.70 -7.44
C VAL A 73 2.44 3.84 -8.32
N PRO A 74 1.13 4.17 -8.41
CA PRO A 74 0.22 3.47 -9.30
C PRO A 74 0.64 3.60 -10.76
N PRO A 75 0.59 2.53 -11.57
CA PRO A 75 1.03 2.56 -12.97
C PRO A 75 0.28 3.60 -13.82
N GLU A 76 -0.99 3.88 -13.51
CA GLU A 76 -1.82 4.86 -14.22
C GLU A 76 -1.40 6.32 -13.98
N TYR A 77 -0.63 6.61 -12.93
CA TYR A 77 -0.14 7.97 -12.66
C TYR A 77 0.89 8.43 -13.70
N TYR A 78 1.67 7.51 -14.24
CA TYR A 78 2.68 7.80 -15.27
C TYR A 78 2.06 8.28 -16.59
N GLN A 79 0.78 7.95 -16.83
CA GLN A 79 0.08 8.31 -18.06
C GLN A 79 -0.83 9.52 -17.88
N SER A 80 -1.47 9.63 -16.70
CA SER A 80 -2.56 10.57 -16.49
C SER A 80 -2.16 11.86 -15.78
N PHE A 81 -1.07 11.87 -15.00
CA PHE A 81 -0.73 12.98 -14.09
C PHE A 81 -1.91 13.39 -13.19
N ARG A 82 -2.77 12.42 -12.84
CA ARG A 82 -3.94 12.62 -11.98
C ARG A 82 -3.74 11.90 -10.67
N CYS A 83 -3.71 12.62 -9.56
CA CYS A 83 -3.72 11.98 -8.26
C CYS A 83 -5.14 11.82 -7.72
N THR A 84 -5.41 10.69 -7.09
CA THR A 84 -6.72 10.29 -6.58
C THR A 84 -6.57 9.58 -5.23
N ALA A 85 -7.65 9.50 -4.47
CA ALA A 85 -7.72 8.62 -3.30
C ALA A 85 -7.46 7.14 -3.67
N LYS A 86 -7.78 6.73 -4.90
CA LYS A 86 -7.51 5.36 -5.40
C LYS A 86 -6.03 5.08 -5.57
N GLY A 87 -5.22 6.08 -5.93
CA GLY A 87 -3.78 5.89 -5.99
C GLY A 87 -3.15 5.67 -4.62
N ASP A 88 -3.64 6.38 -3.59
CA ASP A 88 -3.25 6.10 -2.20
C ASP A 88 -3.66 4.68 -1.76
N VAL A 89 -4.84 4.20 -2.18
CA VAL A 89 -5.30 2.83 -1.90
C VAL A 89 -4.40 1.79 -2.58
N TYR A 90 -3.94 2.03 -3.80
CA TYR A 90 -2.95 1.17 -4.47
C TYR A 90 -1.65 1.12 -3.67
N SER A 91 -1.10 2.28 -3.29
CA SER A 91 0.12 2.35 -2.48
C SER A 91 -0.03 1.66 -1.12
N PHE A 92 -1.22 1.75 -0.50
CA PHE A 92 -1.55 0.98 0.70
C PHE A 92 -1.59 -0.53 0.44
N GLY A 93 -2.09 -0.98 -0.72
CA GLY A 93 -2.02 -2.38 -1.14
C GLY A 93 -0.58 -2.89 -1.22
N VAL A 94 0.35 -2.10 -1.76
CA VAL A 94 1.79 -2.41 -1.77
C VAL A 94 2.34 -2.54 -0.35
N LEU A 95 1.96 -1.63 0.56
CA LEU A 95 2.35 -1.71 1.97
C LEU A 95 1.86 -3.01 2.63
N LEU A 96 0.62 -3.42 2.35
CA LEU A 96 0.09 -4.69 2.84
C LEU A 96 0.87 -5.89 2.28
N LEU A 97 1.27 -5.85 1.00
CA LEU A 97 2.14 -6.88 0.43
C LEU A 97 3.50 -6.91 1.13
N GLU A 98 4.11 -5.78 1.46
CA GLU A 98 5.35 -5.77 2.26
C GLU A 98 5.14 -6.43 3.63
N ILE A 99 4.02 -6.17 4.30
CA ILE A 99 3.70 -6.78 5.60
C ILE A 99 3.56 -8.30 5.49
N LEU A 100 2.92 -8.78 4.42
CA LEU A 100 2.66 -10.20 4.18
C LEU A 100 3.88 -10.98 3.72
N THR A 101 4.75 -10.35 2.91
CA THR A 101 5.89 -11.01 2.25
C THR A 101 7.23 -10.74 2.93
N ARG A 102 7.33 -9.66 3.71
CA ARG A 102 8.58 -9.10 4.25
C ARG A 102 9.60 -8.75 3.15
N LYS A 103 9.15 -8.49 1.92
CA LYS A 103 9.99 -8.09 0.78
C LYS A 103 9.84 -6.60 0.50
N ARG A 104 10.92 -5.95 0.07
CA ARG A 104 10.90 -4.53 -0.33
C ARG A 104 10.30 -4.38 -1.74
N PRO A 105 9.46 -3.38 -2.04
CA PRO A 105 8.72 -3.35 -3.32
C PRO A 105 9.54 -3.32 -4.61
N THR A 106 10.79 -2.85 -4.54
CA THR A 106 11.70 -2.65 -5.68
C THR A 106 12.99 -3.47 -5.57
N ASP A 107 12.95 -4.60 -4.87
CA ASP A 107 14.12 -5.48 -4.74
C ASP A 107 14.44 -6.17 -6.07
N LYS A 108 15.52 -5.73 -6.73
CA LYS A 108 15.93 -6.27 -8.04
C LYS A 108 16.53 -7.66 -7.94
N GLU A 109 17.13 -8.02 -6.81
CA GLU A 109 17.69 -9.36 -6.62
C GLU A 109 16.56 -10.40 -6.53
N GLU A 110 15.43 -10.00 -5.91
CA GLU A 110 14.27 -10.86 -5.77
C GLU A 110 13.38 -10.90 -7.04
N PHE A 111 13.21 -9.76 -7.71
CA PHE A 111 12.17 -9.59 -8.74
C PHE A 111 12.68 -9.30 -10.17
N GLY A 112 13.98 -9.14 -10.36
CA GLY A 112 14.57 -8.73 -11.64
C GLY A 112 14.02 -7.39 -12.12
N ASP A 113 13.44 -7.38 -13.32
CA ASP A 113 12.79 -6.19 -13.91
C ASP A 113 11.35 -5.97 -13.42
N SER A 114 10.80 -6.88 -12.62
CA SER A 114 9.46 -6.75 -12.03
C SER A 114 9.50 -5.99 -10.69
N ASN A 115 8.32 -5.79 -10.10
CA ASN A 115 8.16 -5.29 -8.74
C ASN A 115 7.40 -6.30 -7.88
N LEU A 116 7.28 -6.01 -6.58
CA LEU A 116 6.58 -6.89 -5.64
C LEU A 116 5.16 -7.25 -6.10
N VAL A 117 4.41 -6.30 -6.66
CA VAL A 117 3.06 -6.53 -7.18
C VAL A 117 3.08 -7.53 -8.33
N GLY A 118 3.97 -7.35 -9.30
CA GLY A 118 4.13 -8.27 -10.43
C GLY A 118 4.54 -9.67 -9.99
N TRP A 119 5.49 -9.76 -9.06
CA TRP A 119 5.97 -11.02 -8.51
C TRP A 119 4.89 -11.79 -7.74
N VAL A 120 4.11 -11.12 -6.89
CA VAL A 120 2.98 -11.76 -6.18
C VAL A 120 1.89 -12.19 -7.17
N LYS A 121 1.56 -11.38 -8.18
CA LYS A 121 0.60 -11.76 -9.23
C LYS A 121 1.02 -13.02 -9.96
N LEU A 122 2.31 -13.15 -10.29
CA LEU A 122 2.86 -14.35 -10.93
C LEU A 122 2.64 -15.60 -10.07
N HIS A 123 2.97 -15.53 -8.78
CA HIS A 123 2.81 -16.68 -7.87
C HIS A 123 1.35 -17.04 -7.63
N LEU A 124 0.46 -16.04 -7.51
CA LEU A 124 -0.99 -16.28 -7.41
C LEU A 124 -1.51 -17.03 -8.64
N ASN A 125 -1.13 -16.60 -9.85
CA ASN A 125 -1.55 -17.23 -11.10
C ASN A 125 -0.99 -18.65 -11.29
N GLN A 126 0.14 -18.97 -10.66
CA GLN A 126 0.73 -20.30 -10.67
C GLN A 126 0.19 -21.24 -9.57
N GLY A 127 -0.76 -20.77 -8.74
CA GLY A 127 -1.26 -21.53 -7.60
C GLY A 127 -0.27 -21.62 -6.43
N LYS A 128 0.75 -20.76 -6.41
CA LYS A 128 1.86 -20.73 -5.44
C LYS A 128 1.72 -19.61 -4.40
N ALA A 129 0.49 -19.27 -4.05
CA ALA A 129 0.18 -18.13 -3.18
C ALA A 129 0.93 -18.18 -1.84
N MET A 130 1.06 -19.35 -1.22
CA MET A 130 1.72 -19.49 0.09
C MET A 130 3.25 -19.42 0.02
N GLU A 131 3.86 -19.46 -1.18
CA GLU A 131 5.30 -19.27 -1.35
C GLU A 131 5.72 -17.81 -1.10
N VAL A 132 4.81 -16.86 -1.32
CA VAL A 132 5.11 -15.43 -1.13
C VAL A 132 4.96 -14.97 0.32
N ILE A 133 4.23 -15.74 1.14
CA ILE A 133 3.97 -15.39 2.54
C ILE A 133 5.24 -15.56 3.37
N ASP A 134 5.53 -14.55 4.19
CA ASP A 134 6.61 -14.58 5.17
C ASP A 134 6.55 -15.88 5.98
N PRO A 135 7.65 -16.66 6.04
CA PRO A 135 7.71 -17.87 6.86
C PRO A 135 7.26 -17.67 8.31
N ASP A 136 7.52 -16.50 8.90
CA ASP A 136 7.13 -16.18 10.28
C ASP A 136 5.60 -16.03 10.45
N LEU A 137 4.84 -15.89 9.36
CA LEU A 137 3.37 -15.83 9.37
C LEU A 137 2.72 -17.18 9.08
N LYS A 138 3.48 -18.16 8.58
CA LYS A 138 2.93 -19.49 8.26
C LYS A 138 2.50 -20.19 9.55
N GLY A 139 1.31 -20.80 9.53
CA GLY A 139 0.72 -21.44 10.70
C GLY A 139 0.07 -20.49 11.72
N MET A 140 0.13 -19.16 11.52
CA MET A 140 -0.59 -18.20 12.38
C MET A 140 -2.09 -18.07 12.05
N GLY A 141 -2.56 -18.77 11.03
CA GLY A 141 -3.94 -18.77 10.55
C GLY A 141 -4.10 -19.73 9.36
N PRO A 142 -5.32 -19.94 8.87
CA PRO A 142 -5.55 -20.80 7.71
C PRO A 142 -5.00 -20.15 6.44
N ASP A 143 -4.40 -20.96 5.55
CA ASP A 143 -3.85 -20.50 4.27
C ASP A 143 -4.87 -19.70 3.44
N SER A 144 -6.16 -20.08 3.51
CA SER A 144 -7.25 -19.37 2.83
C SER A 144 -7.40 -17.92 3.28
N GLU A 145 -7.05 -17.58 4.52
CA GLU A 145 -7.06 -16.20 5.01
C GLU A 145 -5.94 -15.38 4.37
N PHE A 146 -4.72 -15.93 4.29
CA PHE A 146 -3.59 -15.28 3.65
C PHE A 146 -3.78 -15.11 2.15
N ILE A 147 -4.31 -16.13 1.48
CA ILE A 147 -4.66 -16.05 0.05
C ILE A 147 -5.68 -14.93 -0.18
N ARG A 148 -6.70 -14.83 0.69
CA ARG A 148 -7.68 -13.74 0.62
C ARG A 148 -7.03 -12.37 0.82
N TYR A 149 -6.07 -12.23 1.74
CA TYR A 149 -5.34 -10.97 1.89
C TYR A 149 -4.59 -10.59 0.63
N LEU A 150 -3.87 -11.52 0.02
CA LEU A 150 -3.17 -11.27 -1.25
C LEU A 150 -4.13 -10.87 -2.38
N GLN A 151 -5.31 -11.48 -2.44
CA GLN A 151 -6.34 -11.14 -3.45
C GLN A 151 -6.93 -9.74 -3.26
N ILE A 152 -7.09 -9.27 -2.01
CA ILE A 152 -7.64 -7.94 -1.72
C ILE A 152 -6.61 -6.83 -1.99
N THR A 153 -5.31 -7.14 -1.90
CA THR A 153 -4.22 -6.17 -2.13
C THR A 153 -3.92 -5.89 -3.59
N MET A 154 -4.56 -6.61 -4.52
CA MET A 154 -4.30 -6.59 -5.97
C MET A 154 -5.35 -5.85 -6.77
#